data_AF-A0A7S8EWJ9-F1
#
_entry.id   AF-A0A7S8EWJ9-F1
#
_cell.length_a   1.000
_cell.length_b   1.000
_cell.length_c   1.000
_cell.angle_alpha   90.00
_cell.angle_beta   90.00
_cell.angle_gamma   90.00
#
_symmetry.space_group_name_H-M   'P 1'
#
loop_
_entity.id
_entity.type
_entity.pdbx_description
1 polymer ?
#
loop_
_entity_poly.entity_id
_entity_poly.type
_entity_poly.pdbx_seq_one_letter_code
_entity_poly.pdbx_strand_id
1 'polypeptide(L)'
;MMFAVWIENRTPFTAGSFVQANADGNEVFLAVFSASFDMPEGATQFQPAEEQLPVSFGDLPFGDPACSSTRYEGEIASAKPGIDIVLNGQAHAPREGRVAEMQVGFKLAGIRKVLNVTGDRLYDSGSYSQPHPFARMPVVYERAYGGTDESGRTDPRNPLGVGFHHARSADKAVKTHAPNITYASEPFRGPSDQPRPAGFGAIGRGWHPRLPFAGTYDQAWIDEQWPLPPRDFDPRYNLCAPADQQLQQLNDGEEVSVIGMTPEGRWNFRMPRVIAPIRLLYDDRAEDRPFRVDTVVIEPDLRRVTLKSRFSMVTRRNTPLLREIVFGHVTPAFLLARRKRKTYLSPRGDDGLIAARATWLG
;
A
#
# COMPACT_ATOMS: atom_id res chain seq x y z
N MET A 1 26.38 15.50 -3.38
CA MET A 1 25.56 14.51 -2.64
C MET A 1 24.10 14.91 -2.76
N MET A 2 23.23 13.99 -3.18
CA MET A 2 21.82 14.28 -3.49
C MET A 2 20.86 14.25 -2.29
N PHE A 3 21.36 14.05 -1.06
CA PHE A 3 20.57 14.12 0.18
C PHE A 3 19.88 15.49 0.44
N ALA A 4 19.98 16.43 -0.50
CA ALA A 4 19.53 17.81 -0.37
C ALA A 4 18.56 18.25 -1.49
N VAL A 5 17.97 17.33 -2.27
CA VAL A 5 16.89 17.71 -3.20
C VAL A 5 15.68 18.14 -2.39
N TRP A 6 15.43 19.45 -2.38
CA TRP A 6 14.29 20.03 -1.67
C TRP A 6 12.99 19.71 -2.40
N ILE A 7 11.96 19.29 -1.65
CA ILE A 7 10.60 19.15 -2.17
C ILE A 7 9.79 20.34 -1.65
N GLU A 8 9.52 21.28 -2.53
CA GLU A 8 8.59 22.38 -2.30
C GLU A 8 7.16 21.89 -2.51
N ASN A 9 6.49 21.50 -1.43
CA ASN A 9 5.12 21.02 -1.47
C ASN A 9 4.11 22.17 -1.29
N ARG A 10 3.32 22.43 -2.33
CA ARG A 10 2.27 23.45 -2.39
C ARG A 10 0.88 22.83 -2.54
N THR A 11 0.70 21.65 -1.97
CA THR A 11 -0.56 20.90 -1.95
C THR A 11 -0.95 20.57 -0.50
N PRO A 12 -2.21 20.18 -0.22
CA PRO A 12 -2.59 19.66 1.09
C PRO A 12 -2.09 18.23 1.36
N PHE A 13 -1.38 17.62 0.41
CA PHE A 13 -0.92 16.24 0.49
C PHE A 13 0.48 16.15 1.09
N THR A 14 1.00 14.94 1.28
CA THR A 14 2.36 14.74 1.81
C THR A 14 3.34 14.34 0.72
N ALA A 15 4.62 14.65 0.95
CA ALA A 15 5.70 14.23 0.09
C ALA A 15 6.94 13.92 0.93
N GLY A 16 7.75 12.96 0.49
CA GLY A 16 8.99 12.57 1.13
C GLY A 16 10.01 12.13 0.10
N SER A 17 11.29 12.11 0.48
CA SER A 17 12.35 11.58 -0.36
C SER A 17 13.27 10.63 0.40
N PHE A 18 13.83 9.68 -0.34
CA PHE A 18 14.76 8.67 0.15
C PHE A 18 15.88 8.51 -0.88
N VAL A 19 17.08 8.15 -0.42
CA VAL A 19 18.21 7.83 -1.30
C VAL A 19 18.74 6.46 -0.93
N GLN A 20 18.94 5.62 -1.94
CA GLN A 20 19.52 4.29 -1.77
C GLN A 20 20.45 3.95 -2.93
N ALA A 21 21.34 2.99 -2.74
CA ALA A 21 22.17 2.48 -3.84
C ALA A 21 21.40 1.43 -4.66
N ASN A 22 21.63 1.38 -5.97
CA ASN A 22 21.23 0.24 -6.80
C ASN A 22 22.30 -0.86 -6.78
N ALA A 23 22.05 -1.97 -7.49
CA ALA A 23 22.99 -3.08 -7.61
C ALA A 23 24.34 -2.72 -8.28
N ASP A 24 24.41 -1.61 -9.00
CA ASP A 24 25.65 -1.11 -9.62
C ASP A 24 26.41 -0.11 -8.71
N GLY A 25 25.89 0.16 -7.50
CA GLY A 25 26.46 1.14 -6.58
C GLY A 25 26.13 2.60 -6.93
N ASN A 26 25.25 2.84 -7.90
CA ASN A 26 24.79 4.20 -8.21
C ASN A 26 23.74 4.63 -7.19
N GLU A 27 23.81 5.90 -6.76
CA GLU A 27 22.75 6.48 -5.94
C GLU A 27 21.46 6.60 -6.77
N VAL A 28 20.36 6.18 -6.17
CA VAL A 28 19.00 6.32 -6.68
C VAL A 28 18.27 7.27 -5.76
N PHE A 29 17.89 8.42 -6.30
CA PHE A 29 16.99 9.34 -5.62
C PHE A 29 15.55 8.88 -5.85
N LEU A 30 14.77 8.84 -4.77
CA LEU A 30 13.35 8.50 -4.78
C LEU A 30 12.58 9.65 -4.13
N ALA A 31 11.56 10.17 -4.81
CA ALA A 31 10.54 11.03 -4.23
C ALA A 31 9.19 10.32 -4.28
N VAL A 32 8.43 10.38 -3.19
CA VAL A 32 7.10 9.80 -3.07
C VAL A 32 6.13 10.89 -2.65
N PHE A 33 4.96 10.89 -3.28
CA PHE A 33 3.86 11.81 -3.02
C PHE A 33 2.65 10.98 -2.60
N SER A 34 2.04 11.32 -1.46
CA SER A 34 0.94 10.57 -0.86
C SER A 34 -0.24 11.52 -0.62
N ALA A 35 -1.36 11.23 -1.28
CA ALA A 35 -2.57 12.04 -1.26
C ALA A 35 -3.74 11.24 -0.70
N SER A 36 -4.14 11.54 0.53
CA SER A 36 -5.26 10.94 1.22
C SER A 36 -6.52 11.78 1.07
N PHE A 37 -7.64 11.11 0.86
CA PHE A 37 -8.96 11.70 0.69
C PHE A 37 -9.98 11.00 1.58
N ASP A 38 -10.81 11.78 2.24
CA ASP A 38 -11.94 11.28 3.02
C ASP A 38 -13.25 11.54 2.26
N MET A 39 -14.16 10.58 2.31
CA MET A 39 -15.55 10.78 1.91
C MET A 39 -16.44 10.53 3.12
N PRO A 40 -16.86 11.59 3.84
CA PRO A 40 -17.75 11.46 4.98
C PRO A 40 -19.01 10.66 4.65
N GLU A 41 -19.63 10.06 5.66
CA GLU A 41 -20.88 9.34 5.47
C GLU A 41 -21.96 10.24 4.85
N GLY A 42 -22.65 9.74 3.83
CA GLY A 42 -23.65 10.49 3.07
C GLY A 42 -23.08 11.47 2.04
N ALA A 43 -21.77 11.72 2.01
CA ALA A 43 -21.15 12.54 0.98
C ALA A 43 -21.03 11.77 -0.35
N THR A 44 -20.99 12.52 -1.45
CA THR A 44 -20.87 11.99 -2.82
C THR A 44 -19.54 12.34 -3.49
N GLN A 45 -18.71 13.14 -2.82
CA GLN A 45 -17.43 13.61 -3.34
C GLN A 45 -16.36 13.50 -2.26
N PHE A 46 -15.13 13.23 -2.70
CA PHE A 46 -13.96 13.23 -1.83
C PHE A 46 -13.48 14.65 -1.53
N GLN A 47 -12.97 14.82 -0.32
CA GLN A 47 -12.18 15.98 0.09
C GLN A 47 -10.80 15.51 0.59
N PRO A 48 -9.75 16.34 0.51
CA PRO A 48 -8.48 16.00 1.13
C PRO A 48 -8.69 15.65 2.60
N ALA A 49 -8.12 14.54 3.04
CA ALA A 49 -8.19 14.13 4.43
C ALA A 49 -7.48 15.16 5.33
N GLU A 50 -8.06 15.43 6.50
CA GLU A 50 -7.43 16.32 7.49
C GLU A 50 -6.09 15.74 7.96
N GLU A 51 -6.07 14.43 8.23
CA GLU A 51 -4.87 13.67 8.52
C GLU A 51 -4.43 12.89 7.27
N GLN A 52 -3.32 13.31 6.68
CA GLN A 52 -2.74 12.64 5.52
C GLN A 52 -1.93 11.41 5.93
N LEU A 53 -2.02 10.33 5.16
CA LEU A 53 -1.12 9.18 5.35
C LEU A 53 0.32 9.61 4.99
N PRO A 54 1.26 9.60 5.94
CA PRO A 54 2.61 10.11 5.70
C PRO A 54 3.40 9.20 4.76
N VAL A 55 4.45 9.77 4.17
CA VAL A 55 5.49 8.99 3.50
C VAL A 55 6.43 8.42 4.57
N SER A 56 6.19 7.16 4.95
CA SER A 56 7.04 6.40 5.87
C SER A 56 8.07 5.58 5.10
N PHE A 57 9.30 5.48 5.60
CA PHE A 57 10.34 4.61 5.03
C PHE A 57 10.49 3.28 5.75
N GLY A 58 9.74 3.07 6.84
CA GLY A 58 9.58 1.79 7.51
C GLY A 58 8.18 1.23 7.32
N ASP A 59 8.07 -0.09 7.37
CA ASP A 59 6.77 -0.77 7.41
C ASP A 59 6.06 -0.44 8.74
N LEU A 60 4.76 -0.20 8.66
CA LEU A 60 3.89 0.01 9.82
C LEU A 60 2.99 -1.23 9.98
N PRO A 61 3.16 -2.04 11.04
CA PRO A 61 2.31 -3.21 11.31
C PRO A 61 0.93 -2.83 11.86
N PHE A 62 -0.02 -3.78 11.85
CA PHE A 62 -1.31 -3.62 12.55
C PHE A 62 -1.16 -3.60 14.07
N GLY A 63 -0.16 -4.30 14.62
CA GLY A 63 0.12 -4.39 16.05
C GLY A 63 1.61 -4.64 16.29
N ASP A 64 1.93 -5.65 17.09
CA ASP A 64 3.34 -6.05 17.31
C ASP A 64 3.97 -6.53 15.99
N PRO A 65 5.07 -5.92 15.51
CA PRO A 65 5.74 -6.32 14.26
C PRO A 65 6.13 -7.81 14.21
N ALA A 66 6.37 -8.46 15.35
CA ALA A 66 6.72 -9.87 15.39
C ALA A 66 5.51 -10.80 15.18
N CYS A 67 4.31 -10.31 15.45
CA CYS A 67 3.10 -11.12 15.53
C CYS A 67 1.99 -10.64 14.59
N SER A 68 2.20 -9.57 13.84
CA SER A 68 1.18 -8.96 12.99
C SER A 68 1.66 -8.61 11.59
N SER A 69 0.72 -8.59 10.65
CA SER A 69 0.95 -8.27 9.25
C SER A 69 1.15 -6.78 9.03
N THR A 70 1.81 -6.43 7.92
CA THR A 70 2.06 -5.04 7.52
C THR A 70 0.74 -4.35 7.15
N ARG A 71 0.42 -3.25 7.84
CA ARG A 71 -0.71 -2.37 7.51
C ARG A 71 -0.35 -1.40 6.39
N TYR A 72 0.81 -0.74 6.50
CA TYR A 72 1.33 0.14 5.46
C TYR A 72 2.79 -0.21 5.17
N GLU A 73 3.09 -0.46 3.90
CA GLU A 73 4.46 -0.73 3.46
C GLU A 73 5.30 0.56 3.42
N GLY A 74 6.58 0.44 3.76
CA GLY A 74 7.57 1.50 3.64
C GLY A 74 7.85 1.90 2.19
N GLU A 75 7.90 3.20 1.96
CA GLU A 75 8.06 3.86 0.65
C GLU A 75 9.52 3.94 0.20
N ILE A 76 10.20 2.78 0.18
CA ILE A 76 11.62 2.66 -0.22
C ILE A 76 11.79 2.05 -1.62
N ALA A 77 10.71 1.62 -2.27
CA ALA A 77 10.77 1.02 -3.59
C ALA A 77 11.12 2.07 -4.66
N SER A 78 12.28 1.95 -5.32
CA SER A 78 12.65 2.86 -6.43
C SER A 78 11.72 2.73 -7.63
N ALA A 79 11.15 1.55 -7.87
CA ALA A 79 10.20 1.30 -8.94
C ALA A 79 9.23 0.18 -8.54
N LYS A 80 7.98 0.30 -9.00
CA LYS A 80 7.01 -0.79 -9.01
C LYS A 80 6.59 -1.04 -10.47
N PRO A 81 6.63 -2.29 -10.96
CA PRO A 81 6.24 -2.63 -12.33
C PRO A 81 4.72 -2.70 -12.53
N GLY A 82 3.93 -2.29 -11.53
CA GLY A 82 2.48 -2.28 -11.54
C GLY A 82 1.95 -1.38 -10.42
N ILE A 83 0.63 -1.41 -10.25
CA ILE A 83 -0.11 -0.64 -9.25
C ILE A 83 -0.64 -1.61 -8.20
N ASP A 84 -0.24 -1.39 -6.95
CA ASP A 84 -0.78 -2.13 -5.81
C ASP A 84 -2.14 -1.55 -5.40
N ILE A 85 -3.18 -2.38 -5.33
CA ILE A 85 -4.42 -2.02 -4.64
C ILE A 85 -4.38 -2.70 -3.28
N VAL A 86 -4.46 -1.96 -2.18
CA VAL A 86 -4.43 -2.47 -0.82
C VAL A 86 -5.74 -2.07 -0.14
N LEU A 87 -6.43 -3.03 0.48
CA LEU A 87 -7.64 -2.79 1.25
C LEU A 87 -7.37 -3.13 2.71
N ASN A 88 -7.46 -2.14 3.60
CA ASN A 88 -7.30 -2.32 5.04
C ASN A 88 -8.62 -2.06 5.74
N GLY A 89 -9.20 -3.08 6.36
CA GLY A 89 -10.44 -2.91 7.10
C GLY A 89 -11.00 -4.21 7.67
N GLN A 90 -12.26 -4.16 8.05
CA GLN A 90 -12.96 -5.26 8.70
C GLN A 90 -14.21 -5.67 7.91
N ALA A 91 -14.64 -6.93 8.06
CA ALA A 91 -15.97 -7.35 7.66
C ALA A 91 -17.01 -6.79 8.65
N HIS A 92 -18.13 -6.29 8.15
CA HIS A 92 -19.25 -5.75 8.93
C HIS A 92 -20.52 -6.55 8.64
N ALA A 93 -21.07 -7.19 9.67
CA ALA A 93 -22.35 -7.87 9.56
C ALA A 93 -23.47 -6.87 9.23
N PRO A 94 -24.43 -7.24 8.36
CA PRO A 94 -25.50 -6.35 7.95
C PRO A 94 -26.45 -6.00 9.12
N ARG A 95 -27.00 -4.77 9.12
CA ARG A 95 -28.08 -4.31 10.01
C ARG A 95 -27.80 -4.50 11.51
N GLU A 96 -26.57 -4.23 11.95
CA GLU A 96 -26.15 -4.36 13.37
C GLU A 96 -26.29 -5.78 13.95
N GLY A 97 -26.51 -6.78 13.10
CA GLY A 97 -26.68 -8.17 13.51
C GLY A 97 -25.37 -8.90 13.76
N ARG A 98 -25.48 -10.22 13.94
CA ARG A 98 -24.33 -11.13 13.94
C ARG A 98 -24.56 -12.21 12.88
N VAL A 99 -23.51 -12.53 12.13
CA VAL A 99 -23.56 -13.58 11.10
C VAL A 99 -22.47 -14.60 11.38
N ALA A 100 -22.77 -15.87 11.09
CA ALA A 100 -21.77 -16.94 11.17
C ALA A 100 -20.76 -16.84 10.02
N GLU A 101 -21.23 -16.44 8.83
CA GLU A 101 -20.42 -16.30 7.63
C GLU A 101 -20.96 -15.15 6.77
N MET A 102 -20.07 -14.49 6.02
CA MET A 102 -20.43 -13.49 5.01
C MET A 102 -19.35 -13.36 3.94
N GLN A 103 -19.65 -12.60 2.90
CA GLN A 103 -18.68 -12.23 1.87
C GLN A 103 -18.29 -10.77 1.97
N VAL A 104 -17.02 -10.50 1.73
CA VAL A 104 -16.44 -9.16 1.59
C VAL A 104 -15.68 -9.08 0.29
N GLY A 105 -15.52 -7.88 -0.26
CA GLY A 105 -14.83 -7.76 -1.54
C GLY A 105 -14.78 -6.37 -2.09
N PHE A 106 -14.04 -6.21 -3.18
CA PHE A 106 -14.03 -4.99 -3.95
C PHE A 106 -14.04 -5.25 -5.46
N LYS A 107 -14.42 -4.22 -6.21
CA LYS A 107 -14.32 -4.15 -7.66
C LYS A 107 -13.64 -2.82 -8.04
N LEU A 108 -12.64 -2.86 -8.91
CA LEU A 108 -11.95 -1.69 -9.46
C LEU A 108 -11.24 -2.07 -10.78
N ALA A 109 -11.38 -1.28 -11.85
CA ALA A 109 -10.64 -1.42 -13.11
C ALA A 109 -10.54 -2.87 -13.64
N GLY A 110 -11.66 -3.60 -13.64
CA GLY A 110 -11.75 -4.99 -14.10
C GLY A 110 -11.39 -6.06 -13.05
N ILE A 111 -10.70 -5.69 -11.96
CA ILE A 111 -10.51 -6.59 -10.82
C ILE A 111 -11.85 -6.75 -10.10
N ARG A 112 -12.17 -8.00 -9.76
CA ARG A 112 -13.22 -8.35 -8.80
C ARG A 112 -12.66 -9.40 -7.85
N LYS A 113 -12.46 -9.02 -6.59
CA LYS A 113 -11.99 -9.94 -5.56
C LYS A 113 -13.03 -10.05 -4.44
N VAL A 114 -13.40 -11.28 -4.12
CA VAL A 114 -14.37 -11.60 -3.08
C VAL A 114 -13.77 -12.68 -2.18
N LEU A 115 -13.80 -12.46 -0.88
CA LEU A 115 -13.35 -13.39 0.15
C LEU A 115 -14.54 -13.79 1.02
N ASN A 116 -14.53 -15.04 1.48
CA ASN A 116 -15.44 -15.53 2.50
C ASN A 116 -14.83 -15.25 3.87
N VAL A 117 -15.66 -14.76 4.79
CA VAL A 117 -15.31 -14.52 6.20
C VAL A 117 -16.23 -15.37 7.06
N THR A 118 -15.65 -16.37 7.70
CA THR A 118 -16.31 -17.30 8.62
C THR A 118 -15.94 -16.94 10.05
N GLY A 119 -16.90 -17.03 10.97
CA GLY A 119 -16.72 -16.80 12.40
C GLY A 119 -15.66 -17.70 13.03
N ASP A 120 -15.24 -17.36 14.24
CA ASP A 120 -14.21 -18.14 14.95
C ASP A 120 -14.68 -19.59 15.13
N ARG A 121 -13.77 -20.53 14.89
CA ARG A 121 -14.03 -21.97 15.02
C ARG A 121 -12.97 -22.59 15.92
N LEU A 122 -13.40 -23.37 16.89
CA LEU A 122 -12.51 -24.12 17.79
C LEU A 122 -12.43 -25.56 17.30
N TYR A 123 -11.22 -26.13 17.32
CA TYR A 123 -11.02 -27.54 17.02
C TYR A 123 -11.13 -28.34 18.32
N ASP A 124 -12.07 -29.27 18.37
CA ASP A 124 -12.29 -30.18 19.50
C ASP A 124 -12.75 -31.55 18.99
N SER A 125 -12.23 -32.61 19.61
CA SER A 125 -12.68 -34.00 19.39
C SER A 125 -12.75 -34.41 17.91
N GLY A 126 -11.78 -33.98 17.12
CA GLY A 126 -11.64 -34.37 15.71
C GLY A 126 -12.36 -33.46 14.69
N SER A 127 -13.13 -32.46 15.13
CA SER A 127 -13.87 -31.57 14.23
C SER A 127 -13.82 -30.11 14.67
N TYR A 128 -14.17 -29.20 13.75
CA TYR A 128 -14.33 -27.78 14.08
C TYR A 128 -15.74 -27.52 14.59
N SER A 129 -15.86 -26.63 15.58
CA SER A 129 -17.15 -26.10 16.03
C SER A 129 -17.89 -25.42 14.89
N GLN A 130 -19.20 -25.22 15.06
CA GLN A 130 -19.92 -24.28 14.23
C GLN A 130 -19.29 -22.88 14.36
N PRO A 131 -19.27 -22.07 13.28
CA PRO A 131 -18.69 -20.73 13.34
C PRO A 131 -19.43 -19.87 14.36
N HIS A 132 -18.68 -19.27 15.28
CA HIS A 132 -19.24 -18.32 16.24
C HIS A 132 -19.67 -17.04 15.52
N PRO A 133 -20.96 -16.62 15.59
CA PRO A 133 -21.42 -15.43 14.90
C PRO A 133 -20.70 -14.16 15.35
N PHE A 134 -20.35 -13.29 14.40
CA PHE A 134 -19.65 -12.03 14.65
C PHE A 134 -20.43 -10.83 14.10
N ALA A 135 -20.26 -9.67 14.73
CA ALA A 135 -20.73 -8.39 14.21
C ALA A 135 -19.67 -7.71 13.34
N ARG A 136 -18.40 -7.81 13.74
CA ARG A 136 -17.24 -7.33 12.98
C ARG A 136 -16.10 -8.34 13.03
N MET A 137 -15.31 -8.43 11.96
CA MET A 137 -14.15 -9.33 11.89
C MET A 137 -13.01 -8.66 11.12
N PRO A 138 -11.83 -8.42 11.73
CA PRO A 138 -10.67 -7.90 11.02
C PRO A 138 -10.29 -8.80 9.82
N VAL A 139 -10.06 -8.19 8.65
CA VAL A 139 -9.61 -8.91 7.46
C VAL A 139 -8.08 -8.79 7.35
N VAL A 140 -7.39 -9.58 8.17
CA VAL A 140 -5.92 -9.58 8.33
C VAL A 140 -5.33 -10.98 8.15
N TYR A 141 -4.05 -11.10 7.78
CA TYR A 141 -3.43 -12.40 7.44
C TYR A 141 -3.30 -13.38 8.62
N GLU A 142 -3.31 -12.86 9.85
CA GLU A 142 -3.33 -13.58 11.11
C GLU A 142 -4.57 -14.46 11.26
N ARG A 143 -5.64 -14.14 10.50
CA ARG A 143 -6.90 -14.88 10.41
C ARG A 143 -7.05 -15.67 9.10
N ALA A 144 -6.04 -15.67 8.25
CA ALA A 144 -6.00 -16.43 7.00
C ALA A 144 -5.20 -17.74 7.17
N TYR A 145 -5.30 -18.64 6.19
CA TYR A 145 -4.55 -19.90 6.24
C TYR A 145 -3.04 -19.65 6.29
N GLY A 146 -2.34 -20.48 7.05
CA GLY A 146 -0.89 -20.43 7.24
C GLY A 146 -0.52 -20.67 8.70
N GLY A 147 0.57 -20.08 9.13
CA GLY A 147 1.05 -20.10 10.50
C GLY A 147 2.37 -20.85 10.67
N THR A 148 2.89 -20.78 11.88
CA THR A 148 4.03 -21.57 12.35
C THR A 148 3.58 -22.45 13.50
N ASP A 149 3.78 -23.76 13.38
CA ASP A 149 3.38 -24.72 14.42
C ASP A 149 4.38 -24.76 15.59
N GLU A 150 4.03 -25.50 16.64
CA GLU A 150 4.85 -25.61 17.86
C GLU A 150 6.23 -26.25 17.62
N SER A 151 6.38 -27.01 16.54
CA SER A 151 7.65 -27.61 16.12
C SER A 151 8.51 -26.67 15.26
N GLY A 152 8.01 -25.46 14.97
CA GLY A 152 8.68 -24.47 14.13
C GLY A 152 8.50 -24.70 12.64
N ARG A 153 7.58 -25.59 12.22
CA ARG A 153 7.24 -25.72 10.80
C ARG A 153 6.37 -24.54 10.40
N THR A 154 6.74 -23.85 9.34
CA THR A 154 6.11 -22.61 8.90
C THR A 154 5.53 -22.77 7.50
N ASP A 155 4.31 -22.28 7.26
CA ASP A 155 3.84 -22.02 5.90
C ASP A 155 4.52 -20.73 5.41
N PRO A 156 5.47 -20.80 4.46
CA PRO A 156 6.23 -19.63 4.04
C PRO A 156 5.36 -18.62 3.28
N ARG A 157 4.13 -18.99 2.86
CA ARG A 157 3.20 -18.09 2.19
C ARG A 157 2.52 -17.11 3.15
N ASN A 158 2.35 -17.52 4.41
CA ASN A 158 1.79 -16.70 5.48
C ASN A 158 2.23 -17.27 6.84
N PRO A 159 3.40 -16.86 7.37
CA PRO A 159 3.94 -17.38 8.61
C PRO A 159 3.13 -16.98 9.86
N LEU A 160 2.24 -15.99 9.74
CA LEU A 160 1.45 -15.42 10.84
C LEU A 160 0.04 -16.03 10.97
N GLY A 161 -0.38 -16.77 9.94
CA GLY A 161 -1.74 -17.29 9.81
C GLY A 161 -2.09 -18.40 10.80
N VAL A 162 -3.20 -19.08 10.51
CA VAL A 162 -3.76 -20.15 11.36
C VAL A 162 -4.12 -21.38 10.52
N GLY A 163 -3.99 -22.57 11.11
CA GLY A 163 -4.48 -23.82 10.56
C GLY A 163 -3.43 -24.69 9.84
N PHE A 164 -2.27 -24.16 9.46
CA PHE A 164 -1.17 -24.96 8.91
C PHE A 164 -0.62 -25.93 9.97
N HIS A 165 -0.82 -27.25 9.80
CA HIS A 165 -0.49 -28.25 10.83
C HIS A 165 -1.02 -27.91 12.23
N HIS A 166 -2.26 -27.41 12.32
CA HIS A 166 -2.86 -26.93 13.57
C HIS A 166 -2.14 -25.72 14.22
N ALA A 167 -1.30 -25.00 13.46
CA ALA A 167 -0.69 -23.77 13.93
C ALA A 167 -1.74 -22.79 14.44
N ARG A 168 -1.41 -22.15 15.57
CA ARG A 168 -2.13 -21.01 16.10
C ARG A 168 -1.67 -19.75 15.40
N SER A 169 -2.57 -18.76 15.32
CA SER A 169 -2.22 -17.43 14.85
C SER A 169 -1.05 -16.87 15.67
N ALA A 170 -0.14 -16.17 15.00
CA ALA A 170 0.95 -15.46 15.66
C ALA A 170 0.42 -14.35 16.59
N ASP A 171 -0.71 -13.73 16.23
CA ASP A 171 -1.43 -12.82 17.11
C ASP A 171 -2.22 -13.61 18.15
N LYS A 172 -1.79 -13.53 19.42
CA LYS A 172 -2.44 -14.19 20.55
C LYS A 172 -3.87 -13.71 20.79
N ALA A 173 -4.28 -12.55 20.27
CA ALA A 173 -5.66 -12.08 20.35
C ALA A 173 -6.61 -12.86 19.42
N VAL A 174 -6.08 -13.49 18.36
CA VAL A 174 -6.86 -14.34 17.44
C VAL A 174 -7.07 -15.73 18.05
N LYS A 175 -8.32 -16.03 18.46
CA LYS A 175 -8.66 -17.25 19.20
C LYS A 175 -9.14 -18.43 18.36
N THR A 176 -9.41 -18.22 17.07
CA THR A 176 -9.80 -19.30 16.16
C THR A 176 -8.69 -20.36 15.98
N HIS A 177 -9.08 -21.58 15.65
CA HIS A 177 -8.20 -22.70 15.27
C HIS A 177 -8.26 -22.98 13.76
N ALA A 178 -9.18 -22.33 13.04
CA ALA A 178 -9.33 -22.41 11.60
C ALA A 178 -9.24 -21.01 10.98
N PRO A 179 -8.76 -20.86 9.74
CA PRO A 179 -8.79 -19.59 9.04
C PRO A 179 -10.24 -19.08 8.95
N ASN A 180 -10.41 -17.81 9.31
CA ASN A 180 -11.66 -17.08 9.12
C ASN A 180 -11.78 -16.61 7.67
N ILE A 181 -10.65 -16.25 7.04
CA ILE A 181 -10.63 -15.60 5.72
C ILE A 181 -10.15 -16.61 4.68
N THR A 182 -10.99 -16.86 3.69
CA THR A 182 -10.70 -17.81 2.60
C THR A 182 -11.18 -17.28 1.25
N TYR A 183 -10.60 -17.79 0.17
CA TYR A 183 -11.19 -17.64 -1.15
C TYR A 183 -12.44 -18.50 -1.26
N ALA A 184 -13.48 -18.02 -1.96
CA ALA A 184 -14.71 -18.80 -2.13
C ALA A 184 -14.48 -20.15 -2.84
N SER A 185 -13.47 -20.22 -3.72
CA SER A 185 -13.07 -21.44 -4.43
C SER A 185 -12.23 -22.41 -3.58
N GLU A 186 -11.67 -21.95 -2.46
CA GLU A 186 -10.75 -22.71 -1.61
C GLU A 186 -11.18 -22.59 -0.13
N PRO A 187 -12.37 -23.13 0.23
CA PRO A 187 -12.83 -23.09 1.61
C PRO A 187 -11.97 -24.00 2.50
N PHE A 188 -11.92 -23.68 3.79
CA PHE A 188 -11.30 -24.52 4.80
C PHE A 188 -12.39 -25.24 5.62
N ARG A 189 -12.62 -26.51 5.32
CA ARG A 189 -13.64 -27.37 5.94
C ARG A 189 -13.04 -28.32 6.98
N GLY A 190 -11.79 -28.74 6.81
CA GLY A 190 -11.11 -29.63 7.73
C GLY A 190 -9.59 -29.46 7.76
N PRO A 191 -8.89 -30.11 8.72
CA PRO A 191 -7.45 -29.93 8.94
C PRO A 191 -6.55 -30.35 7.77
N SER A 192 -7.07 -31.19 6.86
CA SER A 192 -6.36 -31.61 5.65
C SER A 192 -6.34 -30.55 4.55
N ASP A 193 -7.21 -29.54 4.63
CA ASP A 193 -7.32 -28.51 3.61
C ASP A 193 -6.12 -27.55 3.69
N GLN A 194 -5.60 -27.18 2.52
CA GLN A 194 -4.44 -26.29 2.40
C GLN A 194 -4.72 -25.13 1.43
N PRO A 195 -5.77 -24.33 1.67
CA PRO A 195 -6.10 -23.22 0.79
C PRO A 195 -4.97 -22.20 0.77
N ARG A 196 -4.91 -21.39 -0.27
CA ARG A 196 -3.97 -20.26 -0.31
C ARG A 196 -4.35 -19.22 0.76
N PRO A 197 -3.36 -18.55 1.39
CA PRO A 197 -3.66 -17.43 2.29
C PRO A 197 -4.46 -16.35 1.56
N ALA A 198 -5.61 -15.99 2.14
CA ALA A 198 -6.52 -15.00 1.57
C ALA A 198 -6.47 -13.69 2.37
N GLY A 199 -6.39 -12.56 1.67
CA GLY A 199 -6.38 -11.24 2.30
C GLY A 199 -6.40 -10.13 1.25
N PHE A 200 -6.60 -8.89 1.72
CA PHE A 200 -6.52 -7.68 0.88
C PHE A 200 -5.34 -6.75 1.23
N GLY A 201 -4.69 -6.99 2.37
CA GLY A 201 -3.60 -6.18 2.89
C GLY A 201 -2.26 -6.46 2.20
N ALA A 202 -1.23 -5.73 2.61
CA ALA A 202 0.13 -5.92 2.11
C ALA A 202 0.72 -7.28 2.53
N ILE A 203 1.31 -8.00 1.58
CA ILE A 203 2.07 -9.24 1.81
C ILE A 203 3.46 -8.87 2.32
N GLY A 204 3.89 -9.51 3.41
CA GLY A 204 5.20 -9.28 4.01
C GLY A 204 6.37 -9.55 3.05
N ARG A 205 7.42 -8.73 3.14
CA ARG A 205 8.62 -8.81 2.28
C ARG A 205 9.32 -10.18 2.32
N GLY A 206 9.38 -10.79 3.50
CA GLY A 206 9.97 -12.11 3.70
C GLY A 206 9.08 -13.29 3.34
N TRP A 207 7.86 -13.05 2.83
CA TRP A 207 6.91 -14.14 2.55
C TRP A 207 7.11 -14.66 1.13
N HIS A 208 6.84 -15.96 0.94
CA HIS A 208 7.01 -16.67 -0.33
C HIS A 208 6.40 -16.00 -1.57
N PRO A 209 5.25 -15.27 -1.53
CA PRO A 209 4.75 -14.63 -2.74
C PRO A 209 5.67 -13.52 -3.28
N ARG A 210 6.58 -13.02 -2.45
CA ARG A 210 7.53 -11.95 -2.80
C ARG A 210 8.98 -12.44 -2.80
N LEU A 211 9.34 -13.29 -1.85
CA LEU A 211 10.71 -13.73 -1.61
C LEU A 211 11.47 -14.23 -2.86
N PRO A 212 10.87 -14.98 -3.81
CA PRO A 212 11.53 -15.39 -5.05
C PRO A 212 12.01 -14.23 -5.95
N PHE A 213 11.51 -13.01 -5.74
CA PHE A 213 11.89 -11.81 -6.49
C PHE A 213 12.98 -10.98 -5.80
N ALA A 214 13.38 -11.34 -4.58
CA ALA A 214 14.36 -10.58 -3.81
C ALA A 214 15.78 -10.64 -4.40
N GLY A 215 16.04 -11.58 -5.31
CA GLY A 215 17.36 -11.92 -5.81
C GLY A 215 18.11 -12.89 -4.90
N THR A 216 19.33 -13.23 -5.28
CA THR A 216 20.13 -14.27 -4.62
C THR A 216 21.10 -13.67 -3.59
N TYR A 217 20.99 -14.11 -2.33
CA TYR A 217 21.82 -13.68 -1.20
C TYR A 217 22.68 -14.86 -0.68
N ASP A 218 23.62 -15.34 -1.50
CA ASP A 218 24.52 -16.44 -1.18
C ASP A 218 25.95 -15.96 -0.83
N GLN A 219 26.91 -16.89 -0.71
CA GLN A 219 28.29 -16.54 -0.40
C GLN A 219 28.94 -15.68 -1.50
N ALA A 220 28.58 -15.89 -2.77
CA ALA A 220 29.10 -15.07 -3.85
C ALA A 220 28.59 -13.63 -3.74
N TRP A 221 27.33 -13.43 -3.34
CA TRP A 221 26.83 -12.11 -2.99
C TRP A 221 27.61 -11.48 -1.83
N ILE A 222 27.93 -12.24 -0.77
CA ILE A 222 28.75 -11.74 0.36
C ILE A 222 30.13 -11.30 -0.11
N ASP A 223 30.80 -12.11 -0.92
CA ASP A 223 32.20 -11.90 -1.32
C ASP A 223 32.35 -10.78 -2.36
N GLU A 224 31.36 -10.61 -3.26
CA GLU A 224 31.51 -9.80 -4.47
C GLU A 224 30.51 -8.64 -4.62
N GLN A 225 29.37 -8.67 -3.92
CA GLN A 225 28.27 -7.72 -4.13
C GLN A 225 27.85 -6.97 -2.85
N TRP A 226 28.00 -7.56 -1.67
CA TRP A 226 27.71 -6.90 -0.40
C TRP A 226 28.52 -5.60 -0.26
N PRO A 227 27.91 -4.48 0.17
CA PRO A 227 26.57 -4.32 0.74
C PRO A 227 25.46 -3.95 -0.25
N LEU A 228 25.67 -4.06 -1.57
CA LEU A 228 24.70 -3.67 -2.58
C LEU A 228 23.59 -4.73 -2.76
N PRO A 229 22.40 -4.32 -3.25
CA PRO A 229 21.36 -5.27 -3.64
C PRO A 229 21.87 -6.28 -4.67
N PRO A 230 21.35 -7.52 -4.70
CA PRO A 230 21.78 -8.52 -5.66
C PRO A 230 21.40 -8.10 -7.09
N ARG A 231 22.22 -8.49 -8.07
CA ARG A 231 22.06 -8.06 -9.47
C ARG A 231 20.86 -8.71 -10.16
N ASP A 232 20.39 -9.83 -9.65
CA ASP A 232 19.21 -10.55 -10.12
C ASP A 232 17.92 -10.14 -9.37
N PHE A 233 17.94 -9.05 -8.61
CA PHE A 233 16.74 -8.46 -8.00
C PHE A 233 15.66 -8.18 -9.05
N ASP A 234 14.44 -8.65 -8.80
CA ASP A 234 13.30 -8.41 -9.67
C ASP A 234 12.38 -7.33 -9.07
N PRO A 235 12.09 -6.22 -9.79
CA PRO A 235 11.21 -5.15 -9.30
C PRO A 235 9.81 -5.60 -8.88
N ARG A 236 9.34 -6.78 -9.30
CA ARG A 236 8.08 -7.39 -8.80
C ARG A 236 8.12 -7.64 -7.30
N TYR A 237 9.30 -7.78 -6.69
CA TYR A 237 9.47 -7.82 -5.25
C TYR A 237 8.83 -6.61 -4.55
N ASN A 238 8.79 -5.45 -5.20
CA ASN A 238 8.24 -4.22 -4.64
C ASN A 238 6.71 -4.14 -4.71
N LEU A 239 6.02 -5.06 -5.38
CA LEU A 239 4.56 -5.14 -5.35
C LEU A 239 4.14 -5.88 -4.08
N CYS A 240 3.41 -5.20 -3.20
CA CYS A 240 3.00 -5.77 -1.91
C CYS A 240 1.55 -6.25 -1.89
N ALA A 241 0.71 -5.80 -2.81
CA ALA A 241 -0.64 -6.31 -2.91
C ALA A 241 -0.62 -7.78 -3.40
N PRO A 242 -1.58 -8.62 -2.99
CA PRO A 242 -1.76 -9.93 -3.61
C PRO A 242 -1.88 -9.84 -5.14
N ALA A 243 -1.33 -10.82 -5.85
CA ALA A 243 -1.23 -10.80 -7.32
C ALA A 243 -2.59 -10.64 -8.04
N ASP A 244 -3.68 -11.09 -7.41
CA ASP A 244 -5.06 -10.97 -7.91
C ASP A 244 -5.68 -9.58 -7.70
N GLN A 245 -4.94 -8.64 -7.13
CA GLN A 245 -5.34 -7.24 -6.93
C GLN A 245 -4.24 -6.23 -7.31
N GLN A 246 -3.37 -6.60 -8.26
CA GLN A 246 -2.40 -5.71 -8.89
C GLN A 246 -2.90 -5.28 -10.27
N LEU A 247 -2.75 -4.00 -10.62
CA LEU A 247 -3.10 -3.46 -11.94
C LEU A 247 -1.86 -3.08 -12.74
N GLN A 248 -1.99 -3.07 -14.07
CA GLN A 248 -0.97 -2.49 -14.94
C GLN A 248 -1.22 -1.00 -15.18
N GLN A 249 -2.48 -0.59 -15.22
CA GLN A 249 -2.91 0.78 -15.47
C GLN A 249 -4.18 1.06 -14.69
N LEU A 250 -4.36 2.33 -14.30
CA LEU A 250 -5.56 2.83 -13.65
C LEU A 250 -5.99 4.09 -14.41
N ASN A 251 -7.21 4.10 -14.93
CA ASN A 251 -7.74 5.27 -15.63
C ASN A 251 -8.27 6.31 -14.64
N ASP A 252 -8.38 7.55 -15.11
CA ASP A 252 -8.99 8.62 -14.33
C ASP A 252 -10.48 8.33 -14.08
N GLY A 253 -10.93 8.46 -12.84
CA GLY A 253 -12.35 8.36 -12.48
C GLY A 253 -12.95 6.95 -12.48
N GLU A 254 -12.10 5.91 -12.40
CA GLU A 254 -12.54 4.51 -12.24
C GLU A 254 -13.53 4.35 -11.08
N GLU A 255 -14.60 3.59 -11.31
CA GLU A 255 -15.60 3.28 -10.29
C GLU A 255 -15.11 2.15 -9.39
N VAL A 256 -15.24 2.37 -8.08
CA VAL A 256 -14.92 1.41 -7.04
C VAL A 256 -16.20 1.00 -6.33
N SER A 257 -16.34 -0.29 -6.08
CA SER A 257 -17.34 -0.84 -5.18
C SER A 257 -16.66 -1.68 -4.12
N VAL A 258 -16.85 -1.36 -2.85
CA VAL A 258 -16.48 -2.20 -1.71
C VAL A 258 -17.76 -2.77 -1.09
N ILE A 259 -17.76 -4.07 -0.76
CA ILE A 259 -18.91 -4.75 -0.15
C ILE A 259 -18.52 -5.40 1.17
N GLY A 260 -19.47 -5.40 2.12
CA GLY A 260 -19.34 -6.09 3.41
C GLY A 260 -18.26 -5.52 4.32
N MET A 261 -17.64 -4.39 3.97
CA MET A 261 -16.57 -3.76 4.76
C MET A 261 -16.90 -2.37 5.28
N THR A 262 -18.17 -1.97 5.21
CA THR A 262 -18.70 -0.78 5.90
C THR A 262 -20.01 -1.17 6.61
N PRO A 263 -20.46 -0.40 7.63
CA PRO A 263 -21.71 -0.69 8.35
C PRO A 263 -22.96 -0.78 7.45
N GLU A 264 -22.99 -0.03 6.35
CA GLU A 264 -24.09 0.01 5.38
C GLU A 264 -24.01 -1.12 4.35
N GLY A 265 -22.93 -1.93 4.40
CA GLY A 265 -22.72 -3.12 3.59
C GLY A 265 -22.21 -2.86 2.17
N ARG A 266 -22.34 -1.65 1.63
CA ARG A 266 -21.77 -1.28 0.33
C ARG A 266 -21.30 0.16 0.31
N TRP A 267 -20.10 0.36 -0.21
CA TRP A 267 -19.52 1.67 -0.46
C TRP A 267 -19.10 1.77 -1.93
N ASN A 268 -19.80 2.63 -2.68
CA ASN A 268 -19.49 2.92 -4.08
C ASN A 268 -18.95 4.34 -4.18
N PHE A 269 -17.91 4.53 -4.98
CA PHE A 269 -17.35 5.85 -5.25
C PHE A 269 -16.57 5.86 -6.56
N ARG A 270 -16.24 7.05 -7.05
CA ARG A 270 -15.25 7.23 -8.12
C ARG A 270 -13.92 7.56 -7.50
N MET A 271 -12.84 7.02 -8.05
CA MET A 271 -11.51 7.32 -7.57
C MET A 271 -11.24 8.84 -7.64
N PRO A 272 -10.79 9.47 -6.54
CA PRO A 272 -10.37 10.86 -6.59
C PRO A 272 -9.14 10.97 -7.50
N ARG A 273 -8.87 12.18 -8.01
CA ARG A 273 -7.75 12.43 -8.92
C ARG A 273 -6.88 13.54 -8.40
N VAL A 274 -5.57 13.30 -8.36
CA VAL A 274 -4.59 14.37 -8.13
C VAL A 274 -4.21 14.99 -9.48
N ILE A 275 -4.46 16.29 -9.63
CA ILE A 275 -4.11 17.06 -10.84
C ILE A 275 -2.98 18.07 -10.59
N ALA A 276 -2.43 18.07 -9.36
CA ALA A 276 -1.24 18.84 -9.03
C ALA A 276 -0.05 18.39 -9.90
N PRO A 277 0.64 19.32 -10.59
CA PRO A 277 1.83 18.97 -11.34
C PRO A 277 3.00 18.68 -10.39
N ILE A 278 3.84 17.72 -10.78
CA ILE A 278 5.14 17.47 -10.16
C ILE A 278 6.20 18.04 -11.10
N ARG A 279 6.83 19.15 -10.72
CA ARG A 279 7.82 19.83 -11.57
C ARG A 279 9.22 19.54 -11.05
N LEU A 280 10.08 19.03 -11.92
CA LEU A 280 11.46 18.70 -11.64
C LEU A 280 12.34 19.84 -12.15
N LEU A 281 13.04 20.53 -11.25
CA LEU A 281 13.92 21.65 -11.58
C LEU A 281 15.37 21.21 -11.58
N TYR A 282 15.94 21.06 -12.76
CA TYR A 282 17.35 20.76 -12.95
C TYR A 282 18.19 22.05 -13.03
N ASP A 283 19.50 21.89 -13.17
CA ASP A 283 20.42 23.01 -13.42
C ASP A 283 20.17 23.71 -14.76
N ASP A 284 19.81 22.95 -15.80
CA ASP A 284 19.71 23.43 -17.18
C ASP A 284 18.27 23.48 -17.70
N ARG A 285 17.34 22.73 -17.10
CA ARG A 285 15.96 22.60 -17.58
C ARG A 285 14.94 22.42 -16.45
N ALA A 286 13.67 22.40 -16.84
CA ALA A 286 12.56 21.99 -15.99
C ALA A 286 11.71 20.95 -16.74
N GLU A 287 11.20 19.95 -16.02
CA GLU A 287 10.31 18.92 -16.58
C GLU A 287 9.04 18.82 -15.74
N ASP A 288 7.88 18.76 -16.39
CA ASP A 288 6.61 18.49 -15.73
C ASP A 288 6.28 17.00 -15.81
N ARG A 289 5.86 16.42 -14.68
CA ARG A 289 5.39 15.04 -14.55
C ARG A 289 3.98 15.05 -13.96
N PRO A 290 3.08 14.19 -14.46
CA PRO A 290 1.79 13.97 -13.81
C PRO A 290 1.97 13.12 -12.54
N PHE A 291 1.01 13.21 -11.63
CA PHE A 291 0.87 12.27 -10.52
C PHE A 291 0.45 10.90 -11.09
N ARG A 292 1.38 9.95 -11.15
CA ARG A 292 1.12 8.60 -11.68
C ARG A 292 0.91 7.64 -10.52
N VAL A 293 -0.33 7.24 -10.32
CA VAL A 293 -0.70 6.32 -9.23
C VAL A 293 0.03 4.99 -9.42
N ASP A 294 0.70 4.54 -8.37
CA ASP A 294 1.37 3.24 -8.30
C ASP A 294 0.95 2.41 -7.07
N THR A 295 0.21 3.02 -6.14
CA THR A 295 -0.37 2.36 -4.98
C THR A 295 -1.67 3.07 -4.63
N VAL A 296 -2.73 2.30 -4.44
CA VAL A 296 -4.03 2.74 -3.91
C VAL A 296 -4.25 2.03 -2.59
N VAL A 297 -4.45 2.78 -1.52
CA VAL A 297 -4.86 2.23 -0.22
C VAL A 297 -6.31 2.66 0.03
N ILE A 298 -7.18 1.69 0.28
CA ILE A 298 -8.59 1.94 0.58
C ILE A 298 -8.83 1.46 2.02
N GLU A 299 -9.41 2.34 2.83
CA GLU A 299 -9.70 2.10 4.24
C GLU A 299 -11.19 2.31 4.49
N PRO A 300 -12.02 1.28 4.28
CA PRO A 300 -13.48 1.41 4.36
C PRO A 300 -13.97 1.89 5.72
N ASP A 301 -13.32 1.45 6.81
CA ASP A 301 -13.65 1.87 8.18
C ASP A 301 -13.45 3.37 8.42
N LEU A 302 -12.51 3.99 7.70
CA LEU A 302 -12.23 5.43 7.74
C LEU A 302 -12.93 6.19 6.61
N ARG A 303 -13.56 5.48 5.66
CA ARG A 303 -14.02 6.00 4.36
C ARG A 303 -12.93 6.82 3.64
N ARG A 304 -11.70 6.32 3.72
CA ARG A 304 -10.50 6.98 3.20
C ARG A 304 -9.94 6.25 1.99
N VAL A 305 -9.46 7.01 1.03
CA VAL A 305 -8.67 6.53 -0.11
C VAL A 305 -7.37 7.31 -0.17
N THR A 306 -6.24 6.61 -0.22
CA THR A 306 -4.92 7.21 -0.40
C THR A 306 -4.32 6.78 -1.73
N LEU A 307 -3.88 7.76 -2.50
CA LEU A 307 -3.15 7.59 -3.75
C LEU A 307 -1.68 7.89 -3.53
N LYS A 308 -0.79 7.02 -4.02
CA LYS A 308 0.65 7.28 -4.02
C LYS A 308 1.20 7.29 -5.42
N SER A 309 2.13 8.21 -5.65
CA SER A 309 2.93 8.33 -6.86
C SER A 309 4.38 8.42 -6.46
N ARG A 310 5.24 7.71 -7.19
CA ARG A 310 6.69 7.82 -7.02
C ARG A 310 7.39 8.31 -8.26
N PHE A 311 8.51 8.98 -8.02
CA PHE A 311 9.47 9.39 -9.01
C PHE A 311 10.85 8.94 -8.56
N SER A 312 11.58 8.25 -9.45
CA SER A 312 12.95 7.85 -9.17
C SER A 312 13.88 8.21 -10.32
N MET A 313 15.14 8.47 -9.97
CA MET A 313 16.21 8.65 -10.94
C MET A 313 17.52 8.06 -10.41
N VAL A 314 18.30 7.48 -11.32
CA VAL A 314 19.70 7.14 -11.04
C VAL A 314 20.53 8.40 -11.22
N THR A 315 21.32 8.76 -10.23
CA THR A 315 22.27 9.87 -10.35
C THR A 315 23.50 9.38 -11.10
N ARG A 316 23.94 10.13 -12.10
CA ARG A 316 25.14 9.81 -12.86
C ARG A 316 26.09 10.99 -12.83
N ARG A 317 27.39 10.71 -12.90
CA ARG A 317 28.39 11.77 -13.11
C ARG A 317 28.09 12.45 -14.45
N ASN A 318 28.29 13.77 -14.50
CA ASN A 318 28.09 14.60 -15.70
C ASN A 318 26.65 14.69 -16.23
N THR A 319 25.64 14.27 -15.47
CA THR A 319 24.23 14.61 -15.78
C THR A 319 23.80 15.86 -15.03
N PRO A 320 22.94 16.71 -15.61
CA PRO A 320 22.41 17.88 -14.91
C PRO A 320 21.78 17.50 -13.57
N LEU A 321 22.16 18.20 -12.51
CA LEU A 321 21.69 17.90 -11.15
C LEU A 321 20.21 18.29 -11.02
N LEU A 322 19.39 17.39 -10.48
CA LEU A 322 18.09 17.77 -9.95
C LEU A 322 18.29 18.57 -8.67
N ARG A 323 17.79 19.82 -8.65
CA ARG A 323 17.95 20.71 -7.51
C ARG A 323 16.74 20.74 -6.59
N GLU A 324 15.56 20.75 -7.19
CA GLU A 324 14.31 21.01 -6.48
C GLU A 324 13.16 20.30 -7.19
N ILE A 325 12.21 19.81 -6.42
CA ILE A 325 10.93 19.33 -6.89
C ILE A 325 9.85 20.28 -6.37
N VAL A 326 8.96 20.72 -7.25
CA VAL A 326 7.77 21.48 -6.84
C VAL A 326 6.55 20.59 -7.05
N PHE A 327 5.83 20.29 -5.98
CA PHE A 327 4.55 19.59 -6.05
C PHE A 327 3.41 20.59 -5.87
N GLY A 328 2.63 20.84 -6.92
CA GLY A 328 1.52 21.79 -6.92
C GLY A 328 1.68 22.98 -7.87
N HIS A 329 0.67 23.86 -7.87
CA HIS A 329 0.61 24.98 -8.80
C HIS A 329 1.40 26.19 -8.28
N VAL A 330 2.46 26.54 -8.99
CA VAL A 330 3.22 27.78 -8.76
C VAL A 330 3.22 28.69 -9.98
N THR A 331 3.35 30.00 -9.75
CA THR A 331 3.37 31.01 -10.81
C THR A 331 4.56 30.85 -11.76
N PRO A 332 4.45 31.31 -13.02
CA PRO A 332 5.60 31.35 -13.94
C PRO A 332 6.77 32.18 -13.40
N ALA A 333 6.48 33.24 -12.64
CA ALA A 333 7.51 34.09 -12.02
C ALA A 333 8.27 33.34 -10.91
N PHE A 334 7.58 32.55 -10.09
CA PHE A 334 8.21 31.65 -9.11
C PHE A 334 9.18 30.69 -9.82
N LEU A 335 8.70 30.00 -10.86
CA LEU A 335 9.56 29.08 -11.63
C LEU A 335 10.77 29.79 -12.25
N LEU A 336 10.57 30.98 -12.81
CA LEU A 336 11.64 31.75 -13.41
C LEU A 336 12.70 32.15 -12.37
N ALA A 337 12.27 32.56 -11.17
CA ALA A 337 13.16 32.88 -10.07
C ALA A 337 13.96 31.66 -9.62
N ARG A 338 13.29 30.51 -9.37
CA ARG A 338 13.95 29.24 -9.00
C ARG A 338 14.91 28.73 -10.07
N ARG A 339 14.55 28.86 -11.34
CA ARG A 339 15.44 28.53 -12.48
C ARG A 339 16.67 29.43 -12.52
N LYS A 340 16.51 30.73 -12.27
CA LYS A 340 17.62 31.71 -12.21
C LYS A 340 18.37 31.70 -10.88
N ARG A 341 18.10 30.75 -9.97
CA ARG A 341 18.67 30.68 -8.62
C ARG A 341 18.50 31.98 -7.82
N LYS A 342 17.35 32.64 -7.99
CA LYS A 342 16.97 33.84 -7.26
C LYS A 342 15.88 33.52 -6.24
N THR A 343 15.92 34.18 -5.10
CA THR A 343 14.81 34.19 -4.14
C THR A 343 13.59 34.78 -4.83
N TYR A 344 12.46 34.06 -4.78
CA TYR A 344 11.18 34.61 -5.18
C TYR A 344 10.59 35.39 -4.00
N LEU A 345 10.30 36.67 -4.22
CA LEU A 345 9.58 37.52 -3.27
C LEU A 345 8.26 37.88 -3.91
N SER A 346 7.15 37.44 -3.29
CA SER A 346 5.82 37.84 -3.76
C SER A 346 5.52 39.26 -3.32
N PRO A 347 5.15 40.18 -4.23
CA PRO A 347 4.63 41.50 -3.85
C PRO A 347 3.31 41.44 -3.07
N ARG A 348 2.60 40.30 -3.11
CA ARG A 348 1.30 40.08 -2.46
C ARG A 348 1.39 39.19 -1.22
N GLY A 349 2.59 38.73 -0.86
CA GLY A 349 2.79 37.76 0.24
C GLY A 349 2.21 36.36 -0.03
N ASP A 350 1.89 36.03 -1.28
CA ASP A 350 1.31 34.73 -1.67
C ASP A 350 2.38 33.63 -1.92
N ASP A 351 3.66 33.94 -1.70
CA ASP A 351 4.83 33.09 -1.96
C ASP A 351 4.85 32.41 -3.35
N GLY A 352 4.09 32.94 -4.31
CA GLY A 352 4.04 32.42 -5.68
C GLY A 352 3.04 31.28 -5.87
N LEU A 353 2.13 31.08 -4.91
CA LEU A 353 1.02 30.14 -4.96
C LEU A 353 -0.06 30.59 -5.95
N ILE A 354 -0.64 29.64 -6.68
CA ILE A 354 -1.89 29.87 -7.41
C ILE A 354 -3.03 29.26 -6.58
N ALA A 355 -3.40 29.93 -5.49
CA ALA A 355 -4.42 29.45 -4.54
C ALA A 355 -5.78 29.12 -5.18
N ALA A 356 -6.09 29.71 -6.33
CA ALA A 356 -7.35 29.50 -7.06
C ALA A 356 -7.38 28.26 -7.97
N ARG A 357 -6.29 27.48 -8.09
CA ARG A 357 -6.25 26.28 -8.95
C ARG A 357 -6.37 25.01 -8.13
N ALA A 358 -7.39 24.22 -8.45
CA ALA A 358 -7.59 22.91 -7.85
C ALA A 358 -6.35 22.01 -8.07
N THR A 359 -5.92 21.34 -7.00
CA THR A 359 -4.85 20.34 -7.02
C THR A 359 -5.40 18.92 -7.06
N TRP A 360 -6.73 18.76 -6.95
CA TRP A 360 -7.44 17.49 -7.07
C TRP A 360 -8.84 17.67 -7.69
N LEU A 361 -9.45 16.53 -8.06
CA LEU A 361 -10.87 16.40 -8.39
C LEU A 361 -11.44 15.27 -7.50
N GLY A 362 -12.57 15.55 -6.86
CA GLY A 362 -13.22 14.65 -5.89
C GLY A 362 -14.21 13.67 -6.49
#